data_AF-A0A8U1BWS0-F1
#
_entry.id   AF-A0A8U1BWS0-F1
#
_cell.length_a   1.000
_cell.length_b   1.000
_cell.length_c   1.000
_cell.angle_alpha   90.00
_cell.angle_beta   90.00
_cell.angle_gamma   90.00
#
_symmetry.space_group_name_H-M   'P 1'
#
loop_
_entity.id
_entity.type
_entity.pdbx_description
1 polymer ?
#
loop_
_entity_poly.entity_id
_entity_poly.type
_entity_poly.pdbx_seq_one_letter_code
_entity_poly.pdbx_strand_id
1 'polypeptide(L)'
;MQICNVCSGETPKYRCPACRIRYCSLSCYKTHKANDTCQPLKQSVPPPDQDLNGAYSNAEDPWTVEDLLDDDHTDRVPLQRLRLLGKSEELRELLRNPHLRQLMRSLDAADSKADAIKTAMQEPLFVELSDQCLQIVENNY
;
A
#
# COMPACT_ATOMS: atom_id res chain seq x y z
N MET A 1 27.27 3.36 -7.41
CA MET A 1 27.41 3.18 -5.96
C MET A 1 26.80 4.40 -5.29
N GLN A 2 25.79 4.24 -4.44
CA GLN A 2 25.27 5.37 -3.66
C GLN A 2 26.12 5.56 -2.41
N ILE A 3 26.44 6.80 -2.07
CA ILE A 3 27.24 7.18 -0.90
C ILE A 3 26.37 7.96 0.09
N CYS A 4 26.78 7.96 1.35
CA CYS A 4 26.12 8.72 2.42
C CYS A 4 26.03 10.20 2.04
N ASN A 5 24.84 10.80 2.10
CA ASN A 5 24.67 12.23 1.80
C ASN A 5 25.11 13.15 2.95
N VAL A 6 25.47 12.58 4.09
CA VAL A 6 25.92 13.36 5.26
C VAL A 6 27.45 13.40 5.34
N CYS A 7 28.12 12.25 5.16
CA CYS A 7 29.58 12.14 5.28
C CYS A 7 30.30 11.81 3.97
N SER A 8 29.58 11.47 2.91
CA SER A 8 30.11 11.10 1.58
C SER A 8 31.16 9.98 1.56
N GLY A 9 31.39 9.27 2.68
CA GLY A 9 32.49 8.31 2.82
C GLY A 9 32.10 6.84 2.69
N GLU A 10 30.87 6.49 3.07
CA GLU A 10 30.42 5.09 3.13
C GLU A 10 29.14 4.86 2.35
N THR A 11 28.86 3.59 2.03
CA THR A 11 27.56 3.20 1.49
C THR A 11 26.46 3.44 2.54
N PRO A 12 25.37 4.13 2.17
CA PRO A 12 24.31 4.42 3.12
C PRO A 12 23.54 3.15 3.47
N LYS A 13 23.25 2.99 4.76
CA LYS A 13 22.49 1.85 5.31
C LYS A 13 21.06 2.23 5.68
N TYR A 14 20.79 3.52 5.84
CA TYR A 14 19.54 4.03 6.40
C TYR A 14 19.06 5.27 5.63
N ARG A 15 17.80 5.65 5.82
CA ARG A 15 17.12 6.77 5.16
C ARG A 15 16.30 7.56 6.17
N CYS A 16 16.30 8.89 6.07
CA CYS A 16 15.50 9.74 6.94
C CYS A 16 14.03 9.76 6.47
N PRO A 17 13.02 9.54 7.35
CA PRO A 17 11.61 9.54 6.96
C PRO A 17 11.07 10.94 6.59
N ALA A 18 11.63 12.01 7.15
CA ALA A 18 11.14 13.37 6.92
C ALA A 18 11.60 13.94 5.56
N CYS A 19 12.89 13.80 5.22
CA CYS A 19 13.49 14.40 4.02
C CYS A 19 14.01 13.39 3.00
N ARG A 20 13.91 12.08 3.27
CA ARG A 20 14.32 10.97 2.40
C ARG A 20 15.81 10.88 2.03
N ILE A 21 16.66 11.66 2.69
CA ILE A 21 18.12 11.63 2.53
C ILE A 21 18.69 10.30 3.07
N ARG A 22 19.66 9.72 2.34
CA ARG A 22 20.33 8.45 2.70
C ARG A 22 21.61 8.68 3.50
N TYR A 23 21.80 7.93 4.58
CA TYR A 23 22.95 8.05 5.48
C TYR A 23 23.51 6.69 5.95
N CYS A 24 24.78 6.64 6.39
CA CYS A 24 25.45 5.38 6.75
C CYS A 24 25.28 4.95 8.21
N SER A 25 25.06 5.89 9.15
CA SER A 25 25.08 5.59 10.58
C SER A 25 24.23 6.54 11.43
N LEU A 26 23.96 6.17 12.68
CA LEU A 26 23.27 7.03 13.66
C LEU A 26 24.00 8.36 13.89
N SER A 27 25.33 8.38 13.78
CA SER A 27 26.12 9.60 13.86
C SER A 27 25.74 10.56 12.72
N CYS A 28 25.62 10.04 11.49
CA CYS A 28 25.14 10.83 10.36
C CYS A 28 23.70 11.29 10.52
N TYR A 29 22.82 10.49 11.12
CA TYR A 29 21.44 10.92 11.42
C TYR A 29 21.40 12.11 12.37
N LYS A 30 22.19 12.08 13.45
CA LYS A 30 22.25 13.17 14.42
C LYS A 30 22.80 14.45 13.80
N THR A 31 23.87 14.36 13.02
CA THR A 31 24.45 15.51 12.30
C THR A 31 23.45 16.10 11.30
N HIS A 32 22.78 15.25 10.53
CA HIS A 32 21.73 15.64 9.60
C HIS A 32 20.59 16.41 10.30
N LYS A 33 20.09 15.88 11.43
CA LYS A 33 19.00 16.49 12.21
C LYS A 33 19.43 17.79 12.89
N ALA A 34 20.69 17.87 13.35
CA ALA A 34 21.22 19.04 14.05
C ALA A 34 21.56 20.21 13.11
N ASN A 35 21.92 19.94 11.85
CA ASN A 35 22.31 20.97 10.88
C ASN A 35 21.13 21.55 10.08
N ASP A 36 19.88 21.35 10.51
CA ASP A 36 18.64 21.80 9.82
C ASP A 36 18.51 21.38 8.33
N THR A 37 19.38 20.50 7.84
CA THR A 37 19.27 19.87 6.50
C THR A 37 18.08 18.91 6.40
N CYS A 38 17.40 18.65 7.51
CA CYS A 38 16.18 17.86 7.58
C CYS A 38 14.95 18.71 7.29
N GLN A 39 14.78 19.09 6.02
CA GLN A 39 13.55 19.73 5.58
C GLN A 39 12.55 18.69 5.09
N PRO A 40 11.33 18.66 5.64
CA PRO A 40 10.27 17.81 5.12
C PRO A 40 9.97 18.21 3.67
N LEU A 41 9.83 17.21 2.79
CA LEU A 41 9.49 17.44 1.40
C LEU A 41 8.14 18.17 1.32
N LYS A 42 8.17 19.49 1.10
CA LYS A 42 6.99 20.20 0.61
C LYS A 42 6.74 19.68 -0.80
N GLN A 43 5.73 18.83 -0.94
CA GLN A 43 5.15 18.51 -2.24
C GLN A 43 4.65 19.82 -2.82
N SER A 44 5.46 20.45 -3.69
CA SER A 44 4.98 21.52 -4.55
C SER A 44 3.99 20.90 -5.51
N VAL A 45 2.70 21.09 -5.26
CA VAL A 45 1.63 20.80 -6.20
C VAL A 45 1.77 21.79 -7.36
N PRO A 46 2.09 21.38 -8.60
CA PRO A 46 1.87 22.25 -9.74
C PRO A 46 0.36 22.32 -10.03
N PRO A 47 -0.17 23.49 -10.44
CA PRO A 47 -1.59 23.70 -10.69
C PRO A 47 -2.12 22.87 -11.87
N PRO A 48 -3.44 22.60 -11.92
CA PRO A 48 -4.03 21.72 -12.91
C PRO A 48 -4.39 22.50 -14.18
N ASP A 49 -3.63 22.32 -15.25
CA ASP A 49 -4.08 22.66 -16.59
C ASP A 49 -3.98 21.46 -17.52
N GLN A 50 -5.03 21.36 -18.30
CA GLN A 50 -5.52 20.22 -19.05
C GLN A 50 -4.65 19.98 -20.29
N ASP A 51 -4.29 18.73 -20.58
CA ASP A 51 -4.44 18.23 -21.95
C ASP A 51 -4.46 16.70 -21.98
N LEU A 52 -5.23 16.19 -22.93
CA LEU A 52 -5.58 14.81 -23.13
C LEU A 52 -4.47 14.10 -23.92
N ASN A 53 -4.43 12.78 -23.76
CA ASN A 53 -3.87 11.80 -24.72
C ASN A 53 -2.37 11.44 -24.62
N GLY A 54 -2.14 10.19 -24.22
CA GLY A 54 -1.13 9.35 -24.87
C GLY A 54 0.02 8.87 -23.98
N ALA A 55 0.14 7.54 -23.89
CA ALA A 55 1.28 6.76 -23.41
C ALA A 55 1.39 6.51 -21.88
N TYR A 56 0.46 5.69 -21.37
CA TYR A 56 0.78 4.80 -20.26
C TYR A 56 1.88 3.83 -20.72
N SER A 57 3.12 4.09 -20.31
CA SER A 57 4.21 3.12 -20.39
C SER A 57 5.01 3.19 -19.11
N ASN A 58 4.71 2.22 -18.25
CA ASN A 58 5.62 1.39 -17.46
C ASN A 58 6.84 2.05 -16.80
N ALA A 59 6.86 1.97 -15.48
CA ALA A 59 7.81 1.13 -14.71
C ALA A 59 8.29 1.84 -13.44
N GLU A 60 7.51 1.70 -12.37
CA GLU A 60 8.09 1.64 -11.01
C GLU A 60 7.20 0.76 -10.15
N ASP A 61 7.62 -0.50 -10.14
CA ASP A 61 7.38 -1.57 -9.17
C ASP A 61 6.94 -1.05 -7.77
N PRO A 62 5.74 -1.44 -7.28
CA PRO A 62 5.23 -0.94 -6.00
C PRO A 62 5.90 -1.47 -4.73
N TRP A 63 7.03 -2.18 -4.79
CA TRP A 63 7.83 -2.43 -3.58
C TRP A 63 8.61 -1.16 -3.21
N THR A 64 7.87 -0.09 -2.91
CA THR A 64 8.44 1.05 -2.20
C THR A 64 8.95 0.53 -0.87
N VAL A 65 10.23 0.75 -0.61
CA VAL A 65 10.93 0.41 0.65
C VAL A 65 10.25 0.95 1.92
N GLU A 66 9.25 1.81 1.79
CA GLU A 66 8.30 2.18 2.83
C GLU A 66 7.43 1.01 3.34
N ASP A 67 7.19 -0.05 2.55
CA ASP A 67 6.39 -1.24 2.93
C ASP A 67 7.20 -2.29 3.73
N LEU A 68 8.53 -2.17 3.74
CA LEU A 68 9.44 -3.11 4.42
C LEU A 68 9.78 -2.70 5.86
N LEU A 69 9.29 -1.55 6.33
CA LEU A 69 9.62 -0.96 7.64
C LEU A 69 8.41 -0.84 8.58
N ASP A 70 7.21 -1.16 8.08
CA ASP A 70 5.97 -1.21 8.86
C ASP A 70 5.59 -2.69 9.03
N ASP A 71 5.88 -3.25 10.21
CA ASP A 71 5.53 -4.63 10.60
C ASP A 71 4.01 -4.90 10.46
N ASP A 72 3.19 -3.84 10.49
CA ASP A 72 1.72 -3.82 10.38
C ASP A 72 1.19 -3.96 8.92
N HIS A 73 2.06 -3.90 7.91
CA HIS A 73 1.64 -3.90 6.51
C HIS A 73 1.72 -5.26 5.81
N THR A 74 2.29 -6.28 6.47
CA THR A 74 2.44 -7.64 5.92
C THR A 74 1.10 -8.27 5.51
N ASP A 75 0.01 -7.89 6.18
CA ASP A 75 -1.34 -8.40 5.92
C ASP A 75 -2.07 -7.70 4.74
N ARG A 76 -1.45 -6.67 4.12
CA ARG A 76 -2.08 -5.95 3.01
C ARG A 76 -1.90 -6.65 1.68
N VAL A 77 -3.01 -6.89 0.99
CA VAL A 77 -2.99 -7.45 -0.36
C VAL A 77 -2.55 -6.38 -1.39
N PRO A 78 -1.49 -6.63 -2.19
CA PRO A 78 -1.04 -5.69 -3.21
C PRO A 78 -2.11 -5.41 -4.28
N LEU A 79 -2.17 -4.18 -4.78
CA LEU A 79 -3.12 -3.76 -5.83
C LEU A 79 -3.07 -4.66 -7.08
N GLN A 80 -1.90 -5.19 -7.42
CA GLN A 80 -1.74 -6.11 -8.55
C GLN A 80 -2.52 -7.42 -8.32
N ARG A 81 -2.48 -7.96 -7.10
CA ARG A 81 -3.29 -9.12 -6.71
C ARG A 81 -4.76 -8.76 -6.64
N LEU A 82 -5.10 -7.56 -6.16
CA LEU A 82 -6.50 -7.08 -6.14
C LEU A 82 -7.14 -7.02 -7.52
N ARG A 83 -6.38 -6.70 -8.57
CA ARG A 83 -6.86 -6.74 -9.96
C ARG A 83 -7.20 -8.15 -10.46
N LEU A 84 -6.63 -9.20 -9.87
CA LEU A 84 -6.94 -10.59 -10.23
C LEU A 84 -8.35 -10.98 -9.81
N LEU A 85 -8.85 -10.45 -8.67
CA LEU A 85 -10.21 -10.70 -8.22
C LEU A 85 -11.26 -10.26 -9.25
N GLY A 86 -10.99 -9.17 -9.99
CA GLY A 86 -11.88 -8.69 -11.05
C GLY A 86 -11.90 -9.54 -12.32
N LYS A 87 -10.95 -10.47 -12.49
CA LYS A 87 -10.90 -11.41 -13.62
C LYS A 87 -11.59 -12.74 -13.32
N SER A 88 -11.85 -13.05 -12.04
CA SER A 88 -12.56 -14.28 -11.66
C SER A 88 -14.04 -14.15 -11.97
N GLU A 89 -14.56 -15.06 -12.80
CA GLU A 89 -15.98 -15.10 -13.10
C GLU A 89 -16.82 -15.58 -11.91
N GLU A 90 -16.30 -16.53 -11.12
CA GLU A 90 -16.97 -17.05 -9.91
C GLU A 90 -17.22 -15.94 -8.88
N LEU A 91 -16.20 -15.11 -8.64
CA LEU A 91 -16.31 -13.98 -7.72
C LEU A 91 -17.31 -12.93 -8.26
N ARG A 92 -17.30 -12.70 -9.57
CA ARG A 92 -18.24 -11.79 -10.23
C ARG A 92 -19.68 -12.31 -10.16
N GLU A 93 -19.88 -13.63 -10.23
CA GLU A 93 -21.19 -14.27 -10.05
C GLU A 93 -21.67 -14.17 -8.60
N LEU A 94 -20.81 -14.41 -7.61
CA LEU A 94 -21.14 -14.17 -6.21
C LEU A 94 -21.54 -12.70 -5.97
N LEU A 95 -20.80 -11.76 -6.56
CA LEU A 95 -21.11 -10.33 -6.51
C LEU A 95 -22.37 -9.95 -7.28
N ARG A 96 -23.04 -10.81 -8.05
CA ARG A 96 -24.37 -10.48 -8.61
C ARG A 96 -25.44 -10.42 -7.53
N ASN A 97 -25.21 -11.06 -6.39
CA ASN A 97 -26.16 -11.08 -5.29
C ASN A 97 -26.27 -9.70 -4.61
N PRO A 98 -27.47 -9.08 -4.58
CA PRO A 98 -27.65 -7.73 -4.03
C PRO A 98 -27.42 -7.69 -2.51
N HIS A 99 -27.74 -8.78 -1.80
CA HIS A 99 -27.52 -8.92 -0.36
C HIS A 99 -26.03 -8.89 -0.01
N LEU A 100 -25.19 -9.58 -0.78
CA LEU A 100 -23.74 -9.58 -0.59
C LEU A 100 -23.16 -8.17 -0.76
N ARG A 101 -23.59 -7.44 -1.81
CA ARG A 101 -23.16 -6.04 -2.01
C ARG A 101 -23.60 -5.14 -0.87
N GLN A 102 -24.80 -5.34 -0.36
CA GLN A 102 -25.31 -4.56 0.77
C GLN A 102 -24.52 -4.87 2.06
N LEU A 103 -24.21 -6.14 2.29
CA LEU A 103 -23.36 -6.55 3.40
C LEU A 103 -21.97 -5.90 3.31
N MET A 104 -21.33 -5.94 2.15
CA MET A 104 -20.03 -5.28 1.94
C MET A 104 -20.08 -3.76 2.19
N ARG A 105 -21.13 -3.07 1.73
CA ARG A 105 -21.31 -1.64 2.02
C ARG A 105 -21.55 -1.38 3.50
N SER A 106 -22.31 -2.25 4.17
CA SER A 106 -22.57 -2.12 5.61
C SER A 106 -21.31 -2.34 6.44
N LEU A 107 -20.44 -3.25 6.01
CA LEU A 107 -19.13 -3.48 6.62
C LEU A 107 -18.21 -2.27 6.47
N ASP A 108 -18.16 -1.69 5.27
CA ASP A 108 -17.31 -0.52 4.99
C ASP A 108 -17.76 0.73 5.75
N ALA A 109 -19.07 0.89 5.94
CA ALA A 109 -19.68 2.00 6.66
C ALA A 109 -19.80 1.79 8.19
N ALA A 110 -19.45 0.61 8.72
CA ALA A 110 -19.61 0.31 10.13
C ALA A 110 -18.59 1.06 11.01
N ASP A 111 -19.06 1.61 12.14
CA ASP A 111 -18.20 2.22 13.17
C ASP A 111 -17.22 1.21 13.79
N SER A 112 -17.71 -0.01 14.11
CA SER A 112 -16.87 -1.11 14.60
C SER A 112 -16.63 -2.13 13.48
N LYS A 113 -15.52 -2.00 12.76
CA LYS A 113 -15.12 -2.94 11.70
C LYS A 113 -14.90 -4.36 12.22
N ALA A 114 -14.37 -4.50 13.44
CA ALA A 114 -14.07 -5.79 14.04
C ALA A 114 -15.35 -6.60 14.32
N ASP A 115 -16.38 -5.96 14.87
CA ASP A 115 -17.65 -6.65 15.14
C ASP A 115 -18.46 -6.85 13.86
N ALA A 116 -18.44 -5.86 12.95
CA ALA A 116 -19.09 -5.98 11.65
C ALA A 116 -18.54 -7.17 10.86
N ILE A 117 -17.22 -7.34 10.80
CA ILE A 117 -16.57 -8.50 10.16
C ILE A 117 -17.02 -9.81 10.83
N LYS A 118 -17.03 -9.89 12.17
CA LYS A 118 -17.50 -11.10 12.87
C LYS A 118 -18.93 -11.46 12.53
N THR A 119 -19.81 -10.47 12.42
CA THR A 119 -21.21 -10.68 12.01
C THR A 119 -21.29 -11.12 10.55
N ALA A 120 -20.53 -10.49 9.65
CA ALA A 120 -20.49 -10.90 8.25
C ALA A 120 -19.94 -12.32 8.07
N MET A 121 -19.00 -12.77 8.90
CA MET A 121 -18.51 -14.16 8.89
C MET A 121 -19.60 -15.20 9.27
N GLN A 122 -20.74 -14.79 9.82
CA GLN A 122 -21.88 -15.70 10.04
C GLN A 122 -22.72 -15.91 8.76
N GLU A 123 -22.58 -15.04 7.77
CA GLU A 123 -23.31 -15.13 6.52
C GLU A 123 -22.59 -16.09 5.55
N PRO A 124 -23.22 -17.19 5.10
CA PRO A 124 -22.55 -18.18 4.26
C PRO A 124 -22.06 -17.59 2.93
N LEU A 125 -22.78 -16.60 2.39
CA LEU A 125 -22.41 -15.90 1.17
C LEU A 125 -21.12 -15.07 1.33
N PHE A 126 -20.89 -14.51 2.52
CA PHE A 126 -19.68 -13.74 2.79
C PHE A 126 -18.48 -14.65 3.03
N VAL A 127 -18.69 -15.80 3.67
CA VAL A 127 -17.65 -16.82 3.82
C VAL A 127 -17.21 -17.34 2.46
N GLU A 128 -18.15 -17.66 1.58
CA GLU A 128 -17.86 -18.10 0.20
C GLU A 128 -17.10 -17.04 -0.60
N LEU A 129 -17.51 -15.76 -0.47
CA LEU A 129 -16.76 -14.64 -1.05
C LEU A 129 -15.33 -14.58 -0.51
N SER A 130 -15.16 -14.69 0.82
CA SER A 130 -13.87 -14.57 1.48
C SER A 130 -12.93 -15.69 1.06
N ASP A 131 -13.43 -16.92 1.02
CA ASP A 131 -12.70 -18.10 0.56
C ASP A 131 -12.23 -17.94 -0.89
N GLN A 132 -13.13 -17.50 -1.78
CA GLN A 132 -12.80 -17.19 -3.18
C GLN A 132 -11.76 -16.07 -3.31
N CYS A 133 -11.83 -15.03 -2.49
CA CYS A 133 -10.83 -13.96 -2.45
C CYS A 133 -9.46 -14.50 -2.01
N LEU A 134 -9.42 -15.27 -0.94
CA LEU A 134 -8.19 -15.87 -0.41
C LEU A 134 -7.59 -16.84 -1.42
N GLN A 135 -8.39 -17.71 -2.03
CA GLN A 135 -7.93 -18.63 -3.07
C GLN A 135 -7.24 -17.88 -4.21
N ILE A 136 -7.78 -16.77 -4.71
CA ILE A 136 -7.16 -15.99 -5.79
C ILE A 136 -5.84 -15.33 -5.35
N VAL A 137 -5.78 -14.85 -4.11
CA VAL A 137 -4.63 -14.11 -3.56
C VAL A 137 -3.50 -15.05 -3.14
N GLU A 138 -3.83 -16.23 -2.63
CA GLU A 138 -2.89 -17.21 -2.05
C GLU A 138 -2.41 -18.28 -3.04
N ASN A 139 -3.21 -18.73 -4.03
CA ASN A 139 -2.80 -19.76 -5.01
C ASN A 139 -1.70 -19.33 -6.00
N ASN A 140 -1.10 -18.16 -5.85
CA ASN A 140 -0.01 -17.69 -6.71
C ASN A 140 1.37 -17.86 -6.04
N TYR A 141 1.58 -18.99 -5.36
CA TYR A 141 2.87 -19.39 -4.76
C TYR A 141 3.37 -20.71 -5.34
#